data_AF-A0A3N5LPL1-F1
#
_entry.id   AF-A0A3N5LPL1-F1
#
_cell.length_a   1.000
_cell.length_b   1.000
_cell.length_c   1.000
_cell.angle_alpha   90.00
_cell.angle_beta   90.00
_cell.angle_gamma   90.00
#
_symmetry.space_group_name_H-M   'P 1'
#
loop_
_entity.id
_entity.type
_entity.pdbx_description
1 polymer ?
#
loop_
_entity_poly.entity_id
_entity_poly.type
_entity_poly.pdbx_seq_one_letter_code
_entity_poly.pdbx_strand_id
1 'polypeptide(L)'
;MWRGVFWFASTVACLAVSLLGQEDIDNLAEKTSIDTGFRLKVRADWVYVNASVWGNRKRASVVDLRKEDFLLYEDGQLRSIDACLPSETPFHLLLLLDVSGSTSSFIQLIREAARKFTDQLKPGDRIAIMTFHSEAVMIQPFTNNRESAKVAIDQIRPEGSTAFYDAAIAALRAFRDIQERKAIVIFSDGADNQLVSASQGSKATFEQLRQAVRETDCMIYTVLLLPFEPDRYRDDVLYRASAQLASLAEETGGRSFKPRKARDLAATYGEIANDLRYVYTLTFTPGLPRSGGWHDLKLQIKAREGVVTRCRPGYFTIEETGAAE
;
A
#
# COMPACT_ATOMS: atom_id res chain seq x y z
N MET A 1 39.58 28.03 -40.23
CA MET A 1 39.51 26.73 -40.93
C MET A 1 40.58 25.84 -40.33
N TRP A 2 40.24 25.07 -39.29
CA TRP A 2 41.10 24.01 -38.74
C TRP A 2 40.18 22.81 -38.51
N ARG A 3 40.38 21.78 -39.34
CA ARG A 3 39.86 20.40 -39.23
C ARG A 3 40.96 19.62 -38.49
N GLY A 4 40.78 18.62 -37.65
CA GLY A 4 39.64 17.82 -37.24
C GLY A 4 40.20 16.51 -36.64
N VAL A 5 39.45 15.95 -35.68
CA VAL A 5 39.29 14.50 -35.41
C VAL A 5 40.50 13.72 -34.86
N PHE A 6 40.40 13.36 -33.57
CA PHE A 6 41.01 12.19 -32.95
C PHE A 6 40.04 11.01 -33.05
N TRP A 7 40.49 9.84 -33.50
CA TRP A 7 39.82 8.56 -33.25
C TRP A 7 40.81 7.38 -33.29
N PHE A 8 40.47 6.38 -32.47
CA PHE A 8 40.84 4.96 -32.45
C PHE A 8 42.10 4.45 -31.72
N ALA A 9 41.83 4.08 -30.47
CA ALA A 9 42.10 2.79 -29.81
C ALA A 9 43.02 1.79 -30.53
N SER A 10 44.16 1.51 -29.88
CA SER A 10 44.99 0.35 -30.17
C SER A 10 44.35 -0.94 -29.62
N THR A 11 44.06 -1.82 -30.55
CA THR A 11 43.99 -3.28 -30.42
C THR A 11 45.27 -3.88 -29.82
N VAL A 12 45.13 -5.13 -29.36
CA VAL A 12 46.14 -6.16 -29.01
C VAL A 12 46.40 -6.36 -27.51
N ALA A 13 45.62 -7.26 -26.91
CA ALA A 13 46.10 -8.28 -25.97
C ALA A 13 45.04 -9.39 -25.81
N CYS A 14 44.70 -10.06 -26.92
CA CYS A 14 44.07 -11.38 -26.90
C CYS A 14 45.10 -12.36 -27.48
N LEU A 15 45.98 -12.91 -26.64
CA LEU A 15 46.75 -14.15 -26.87
C LEU A 15 47.80 -14.33 -25.75
N ALA A 16 47.38 -14.93 -24.63
CA ALA A 16 48.20 -15.78 -23.76
C ALA A 16 47.37 -16.26 -22.54
N VAL A 17 46.17 -16.80 -22.75
CA VAL A 17 45.50 -17.61 -21.72
C VAL A 17 45.46 -19.04 -22.25
N SER A 18 46.59 -19.72 -22.15
CA SER A 18 46.64 -21.16 -22.46
C SER A 18 47.67 -21.93 -21.65
N LEU A 19 48.30 -21.35 -20.61
CA LEU A 19 49.30 -22.06 -19.80
C LEU A 19 49.41 -21.61 -18.33
N LEU A 20 48.46 -20.84 -17.80
CA LEU A 20 48.42 -20.50 -16.37
C LEU A 20 47.35 -21.34 -15.68
N GLY A 21 47.76 -22.08 -14.66
CA GLY A 21 46.85 -22.85 -13.81
C GLY A 21 45.91 -21.91 -13.06
N GLN A 22 44.73 -22.41 -12.68
CA GLN A 22 43.72 -21.66 -11.95
C GLN A 22 44.30 -20.97 -10.69
N GLU A 23 45.33 -21.56 -10.07
CA GLU A 23 46.05 -21.04 -8.91
C GLU A 23 46.82 -19.71 -9.15
N ASP A 24 47.28 -19.44 -10.38
CA ASP A 24 48.00 -18.20 -10.70
C ASP A 24 47.04 -17.01 -10.93
N ILE A 25 45.82 -17.29 -11.38
CA ILE A 25 44.75 -16.29 -11.54
C ILE A 25 44.20 -15.89 -10.18
N ASP A 26 44.03 -16.86 -9.27
CA ASP A 26 43.59 -16.61 -7.90
C ASP A 26 44.65 -15.81 -7.10
N ASN A 27 45.95 -16.11 -7.29
CA ASN A 27 47.05 -15.35 -6.66
C ASN A 27 47.18 -13.89 -7.16
N LEU A 28 46.81 -13.62 -8.42
CA LEU A 28 46.80 -12.25 -8.97
C LEU A 28 45.56 -11.46 -8.51
N ALA A 29 44.42 -12.13 -8.31
CA ALA A 29 43.21 -11.52 -7.77
C ALA A 29 43.36 -11.17 -6.27
N GLU A 30 44.10 -11.98 -5.50
CA GLU A 30 44.31 -11.77 -4.06
C GLU A 30 45.27 -10.61 -3.74
N LYS A 31 46.14 -10.21 -4.70
CA LYS A 31 47.13 -9.13 -4.51
C LYS A 31 46.68 -7.72 -4.92
N THR A 32 45.42 -7.52 -5.28
CA THR A 32 44.91 -6.19 -5.67
C THR A 32 43.60 -5.79 -5.00
N SER A 33 43.29 -6.31 -3.81
CA SER A 33 42.31 -5.68 -2.93
C SER A 33 43.00 -4.62 -2.09
N ILE A 34 42.93 -3.35 -2.51
CA ILE A 34 43.18 -2.24 -1.61
C ILE A 34 42.00 -2.22 -0.63
N ASP A 35 42.18 -2.85 0.54
CA ASP A 35 41.29 -2.62 1.67
C ASP A 35 41.53 -1.18 2.15
N THR A 36 40.70 -0.27 1.66
CA THR A 36 40.82 1.15 2.00
C THR A 36 40.34 1.44 3.43
N GLY A 37 39.84 0.44 4.18
CA GLY A 37 39.23 0.63 5.49
C GLY A 37 37.91 1.41 5.48
N PHE A 38 37.51 1.97 4.33
CA PHE A 38 36.25 2.66 4.17
C PHE A 38 35.15 1.66 3.83
N ARG A 39 34.28 1.37 4.81
CA ARG A 39 32.97 0.81 4.53
C ARG A 39 32.04 1.96 4.15
N LEU A 40 31.62 2.02 2.89
CA LEU A 40 30.54 2.90 2.47
C LEU A 40 29.27 2.49 3.24
N LYS A 41 28.95 3.23 4.31
CA LYS A 41 27.73 3.03 5.09
C LYS A 41 26.61 3.86 4.45
N VAL A 42 26.02 3.32 3.39
CA VAL A 42 24.82 3.93 2.78
C VAL A 42 23.63 3.65 3.69
N ARG A 43 23.19 4.63 4.46
CA ARG A 43 21.90 4.61 5.16
C ARG A 43 20.97 5.50 4.37
N ALA A 44 20.14 4.90 3.51
CA ALA A 44 19.20 5.65 2.70
C ALA A 44 17.79 5.30 3.18
N ASP A 45 17.21 6.16 4.01
CA ASP A 45 15.81 6.01 4.43
C ASP A 45 14.95 6.79 3.45
N TRP A 46 14.45 6.07 2.45
CA TRP A 46 13.58 6.62 1.42
C TRP A 46 12.15 6.54 1.92
N VAL A 47 11.38 7.60 1.68
CA VAL A 47 9.94 7.60 1.97
C VAL A 47 9.18 7.33 0.68
N TYR A 48 8.30 6.32 0.74
CA TYR A 48 7.42 5.96 -0.36
C TYR A 48 6.11 6.75 -0.28
N VAL A 49 5.75 7.43 -1.36
CA VAL A 49 4.49 8.15 -1.51
C VAL A 49 3.71 7.52 -2.66
N ASN A 50 2.71 6.73 -2.30
CA ASN A 50 1.76 6.15 -3.24
C ASN A 50 0.71 7.19 -3.64
N ALA A 51 0.60 7.47 -4.93
CA ALA A 51 -0.21 8.55 -5.48
C ALA A 51 -1.15 8.07 -6.59
N SER A 52 -2.45 8.29 -6.40
CA SER A 52 -3.46 8.13 -7.46
C SER A 52 -3.67 9.47 -8.17
N VAL A 53 -3.77 9.45 -9.50
CA VAL A 53 -3.95 10.67 -10.32
C VAL A 53 -5.07 10.46 -11.33
N TRP A 54 -6.06 11.33 -11.35
CA TRP A 54 -7.21 11.21 -12.28
C TRP A 54 -7.64 12.57 -12.85
N GLY A 55 -8.24 12.52 -14.04
CA GLY A 55 -8.82 13.69 -14.70
C GLY A 55 -10.24 14.02 -14.21
N ASN A 56 -10.55 15.31 -14.10
CA ASN A 56 -11.81 15.84 -13.53
C ASN A 56 -13.06 15.48 -14.36
N ARG A 57 -12.90 15.21 -15.66
CA ARG A 57 -14.04 15.02 -16.59
C ARG A 57 -14.43 13.56 -16.87
N LYS A 58 -13.58 12.57 -16.57
CA LYS A 58 -13.87 11.16 -16.90
C LYS A 58 -13.49 10.15 -15.81
N ARG A 59 -12.99 10.58 -14.64
CA ARG A 59 -12.36 9.69 -13.63
C ARG A 59 -11.33 8.71 -14.23
N ALA A 60 -10.82 9.00 -15.43
CA ALA A 60 -9.81 8.19 -16.06
C ALA A 60 -8.47 8.48 -15.38
N SER A 61 -7.77 7.41 -14.99
CA SER A 61 -6.42 7.52 -14.44
C SER A 61 -5.51 8.18 -15.46
N VAL A 62 -4.72 9.16 -15.00
CA VAL A 62 -3.72 9.82 -15.85
C VAL A 62 -2.46 8.98 -15.83
N VAL A 63 -2.16 8.32 -16.94
CA VAL A 63 -0.96 7.50 -17.13
C VAL A 63 0.20 8.33 -17.70
N ASP A 64 1.39 7.74 -17.75
CA ASP A 64 2.61 8.29 -18.34
C ASP A 64 3.16 9.59 -17.70
N LEU A 65 2.85 9.81 -16.41
CA LEU A 65 3.47 10.89 -15.63
C LEU A 65 4.91 10.53 -15.26
N ARG A 66 5.78 11.52 -15.32
CA ARG A 66 7.18 11.42 -14.87
C ARG A 66 7.36 12.19 -13.58
N LYS A 67 8.46 11.94 -12.87
CA LYS A 67 8.74 12.62 -11.58
C LYS A 67 8.73 14.14 -11.72
N GLU A 68 9.12 14.67 -12.87
CA GLU A 68 9.14 16.12 -13.14
C GLU A 68 7.75 16.76 -13.20
N ASP A 69 6.70 15.96 -13.46
CA ASP A 69 5.31 16.42 -13.44
C ASP A 69 4.79 16.67 -12.02
N PHE A 70 5.46 16.13 -11.00
CA PHE A 70 5.03 16.22 -9.61
C PHE A 70 5.77 17.34 -8.85
N LEU A 71 5.06 17.95 -7.92
CA LEU A 71 5.59 18.83 -6.88
C LEU A 71 5.24 18.19 -5.53
N LEU A 72 6.26 17.73 -4.81
CA LEU A 72 6.11 17.14 -3.49
C LEU A 72 6.57 18.14 -2.43
N TYR A 73 5.73 18.40 -1.45
CA TYR A 73 6.04 19.24 -0.30
C TYR A 73 6.03 18.39 0.97
N GLU A 74 7.06 18.56 1.79
CA GLU A 74 7.15 18.06 3.16
C GLU A 74 7.13 19.26 4.10
N ASP A 75 6.18 19.32 5.03
CA ASP A 75 6.03 20.45 5.98
C ASP A 75 6.03 21.82 5.29
N GLY A 76 5.41 21.88 4.11
CA GLY A 76 5.36 23.08 3.26
C GLY A 76 6.63 23.38 2.45
N GLN A 77 7.72 22.64 2.66
CA GLN A 77 8.97 22.79 1.92
C GLN A 77 9.00 21.88 0.69
N LEU A 78 9.40 22.40 -0.47
CA LEU A 78 9.49 21.62 -1.69
C LEU A 78 10.64 20.59 -1.59
N ARG A 79 10.35 19.33 -1.94
CA ARG A 79 11.30 18.21 -1.97
C ARG A 79 11.53 17.71 -3.38
N SER A 80 12.76 17.29 -3.64
CA SER A 80 13.11 16.58 -4.88
C SER A 80 12.60 15.15 -4.82
N ILE A 81 11.95 14.71 -5.90
CA ILE A 81 11.56 13.31 -6.07
C ILE A 81 12.75 12.56 -6.65
N ASP A 82 13.19 11.54 -5.94
CA ASP A 82 14.35 10.72 -6.30
C ASP A 82 13.97 9.76 -7.43
N ALA A 83 12.89 9.00 -7.24
CA ALA A 83 12.32 8.09 -8.24
C ALA A 83 10.79 8.22 -8.36
N CYS A 84 10.27 7.88 -9.53
CA CYS A 84 8.85 7.69 -9.80
C CYS A 84 8.70 6.34 -10.51
N LEU A 85 8.15 5.35 -9.81
CA LEU A 85 7.94 4.03 -10.36
C LEU A 85 6.66 4.00 -11.23
N PRO A 86 6.66 3.24 -12.34
CA PRO A 86 5.49 3.10 -13.18
C PRO A 86 4.28 2.57 -12.41
N SER A 87 3.09 3.02 -12.81
CA SER A 87 1.87 2.74 -12.06
C SER A 87 1.42 1.26 -12.05
N GLU A 88 1.93 0.44 -12.98
CA GLU A 88 1.46 -0.94 -13.20
C GLU A 88 2.21 -2.04 -12.43
N THR A 89 3.08 -1.70 -11.49
CA THR A 89 3.84 -2.69 -10.69
C THR A 89 2.92 -3.70 -9.99
N PRO A 90 3.34 -4.98 -9.86
CA PRO A 90 2.59 -5.97 -9.11
C PRO A 90 2.33 -5.55 -7.66
N PHE A 91 1.26 -6.09 -7.07
CA PHE A 91 0.88 -5.75 -5.70
C PHE A 91 0.37 -6.94 -4.90
N HIS A 92 0.45 -6.78 -3.58
CA HIS A 92 -0.14 -7.68 -2.60
C HIS A 92 -1.43 -7.07 -2.08
N LEU A 93 -2.55 -7.73 -2.33
CA LEU A 93 -3.88 -7.33 -1.90
C LEU A 93 -4.37 -8.23 -0.77
N LEU A 94 -4.81 -7.65 0.34
CA LEU A 94 -5.53 -8.38 1.37
C LEU A 94 -6.98 -7.90 1.38
N LEU A 95 -7.91 -8.84 1.14
CA LEU A 95 -9.34 -8.60 1.34
C LEU A 95 -9.67 -8.90 2.79
N LEU A 96 -10.06 -7.88 3.56
CA LEU A 96 -10.50 -8.01 4.94
C LEU A 96 -12.03 -7.98 4.96
N LEU A 97 -12.64 -9.14 5.19
CA LEU A 97 -14.07 -9.36 5.02
C LEU A 97 -14.75 -9.51 6.37
N ASP A 98 -15.63 -8.57 6.70
CA ASP A 98 -16.49 -8.65 7.87
C ASP A 98 -17.57 -9.71 7.61
N VAL A 99 -17.57 -10.73 8.45
CA VAL A 99 -18.54 -11.85 8.39
C VAL A 99 -19.38 -11.92 9.66
N SER A 100 -19.45 -10.83 10.42
CA SER A 100 -20.28 -10.75 11.63
C SER A 100 -21.77 -10.88 11.33
N GLY A 101 -22.57 -11.05 12.39
CA GLY A 101 -24.02 -11.18 12.26
C GLY A 101 -24.71 -9.98 11.58
N SER A 102 -24.16 -8.76 11.70
CA SER A 102 -24.72 -7.54 11.07
C SER A 102 -24.52 -7.51 9.56
N THR A 103 -23.48 -8.16 9.04
CA THR A 103 -23.17 -8.23 7.60
C THR A 103 -23.75 -9.47 6.91
N SER A 104 -24.45 -10.34 7.65
CA SER A 104 -25.02 -11.59 7.15
C SER A 104 -25.88 -11.45 5.88
N SER A 105 -26.64 -10.36 5.75
CA SER A 105 -27.46 -10.06 4.56
C SER A 105 -26.63 -9.67 3.33
N PHE A 106 -25.36 -9.28 3.52
CA PHE A 106 -24.41 -8.94 2.46
C PHE A 106 -23.48 -10.08 2.07
N ILE A 107 -23.56 -11.26 2.71
CA ILE A 107 -22.57 -12.32 2.50
C ILE A 107 -22.39 -12.72 1.03
N GLN A 108 -23.49 -12.80 0.26
CA GLN A 108 -23.40 -13.13 -1.16
C GLN A 108 -22.73 -12.01 -1.96
N LEU A 109 -23.04 -10.75 -1.64
CA LEU A 109 -22.39 -9.58 -2.21
C LEU A 109 -20.88 -9.56 -1.90
N ILE A 110 -20.50 -9.85 -0.65
CA ILE A 110 -19.10 -9.95 -0.23
C ILE A 110 -18.36 -11.06 -0.99
N ARG A 111 -18.98 -12.24 -1.16
CA ARG A 111 -18.37 -13.33 -1.94
C ARG A 111 -18.22 -12.96 -3.41
N GLU A 112 -19.26 -12.41 -4.03
CA GLU A 112 -19.21 -11.95 -5.42
C GLU A 112 -18.14 -10.88 -5.64
N ALA A 113 -17.98 -9.97 -4.68
CA ALA A 113 -16.93 -8.97 -4.66
C ALA A 113 -15.54 -9.56 -4.70
N ALA A 114 -15.27 -10.43 -3.74
CA ALA A 114 -13.97 -11.04 -3.57
C ALA A 114 -13.60 -11.87 -4.81
N ARG A 115 -14.58 -12.57 -5.41
CA ARG A 115 -14.39 -13.26 -6.69
C ARG A 115 -14.01 -12.29 -7.82
N LYS A 116 -14.73 -11.17 -7.96
CA LYS A 116 -14.42 -10.16 -8.98
C LYS A 116 -13.03 -9.54 -8.82
N PHE A 117 -12.58 -9.27 -7.59
CA PHE A 117 -11.20 -8.84 -7.36
C PHE A 117 -10.20 -9.90 -7.80
N THR A 118 -10.45 -11.15 -7.42
CA THR A 118 -9.60 -12.29 -7.77
C THR A 118 -9.49 -12.46 -9.29
N ASP A 119 -10.58 -12.25 -10.04
CA ASP A 119 -10.59 -12.35 -11.49
C ASP A 119 -9.74 -11.27 -12.19
N GLN A 120 -9.57 -10.10 -11.56
CA GLN A 120 -8.86 -8.94 -12.14
C GLN A 120 -7.36 -8.93 -11.84
N LEU A 121 -6.85 -9.82 -11.00
CA LEU A 121 -5.43 -9.93 -10.67
C LEU A 121 -4.60 -10.28 -11.91
N LYS A 122 -3.51 -9.56 -12.21
CA LYS A 122 -2.51 -9.98 -13.22
C LYS A 122 -1.60 -11.10 -12.65
N PRO A 123 -0.84 -11.83 -13.49
CA PRO A 123 0.00 -12.96 -13.03
C PRO A 123 1.02 -12.66 -11.92
N GLY A 124 1.45 -11.39 -11.77
CA GLY A 124 2.34 -10.97 -10.70
C GLY A 124 1.63 -10.52 -9.41
N ASP A 125 0.32 -10.28 -9.48
CA ASP A 125 -0.45 -9.80 -8.34
C ASP A 125 -0.75 -10.98 -7.38
N ARG A 126 -0.72 -10.71 -6.08
CA ARG A 126 -1.02 -11.70 -5.04
C ARG A 126 -2.20 -11.26 -4.21
N ILE A 127 -3.07 -12.20 -3.85
CA ILE A 127 -4.24 -11.95 -3.00
C ILE A 127 -4.21 -12.83 -1.76
N ALA A 128 -4.51 -12.23 -0.62
CA ALA A 128 -4.84 -12.89 0.63
C ALA A 128 -6.28 -12.57 1.00
N ILE A 129 -6.92 -13.48 1.74
CA ILE A 129 -8.29 -13.32 2.20
C ILE A 129 -8.32 -13.60 3.69
N MET A 130 -8.72 -12.58 4.44
CA MET A 130 -8.90 -12.61 5.87
C MET A 130 -10.36 -12.30 6.17
N THR A 131 -11.00 -13.11 6.98
CA THR A 131 -12.35 -12.85 7.48
C THR A 131 -12.27 -12.44 8.94
N PHE A 132 -13.23 -11.65 9.40
CA PHE A 132 -13.31 -11.36 10.82
C PHE A 132 -14.74 -11.29 11.36
N HIS A 133 -14.81 -11.62 12.64
CA HIS A 133 -15.97 -11.53 13.51
C HIS A 133 -15.42 -11.18 14.89
N SER A 134 -15.55 -12.04 15.90
CA SER A 134 -14.88 -11.91 17.20
C SER A 134 -13.35 -12.05 17.09
N GLU A 135 -12.87 -12.76 16.08
CA GLU A 135 -11.45 -12.95 15.77
C GLU A 135 -11.19 -12.80 14.26
N ALA A 136 -9.96 -12.46 13.91
CA ALA A 136 -9.48 -12.37 12.54
C ALA A 136 -8.83 -13.69 12.11
N VAL A 137 -9.30 -14.27 11.02
CA VAL A 137 -8.87 -15.57 10.52
C VAL A 137 -8.37 -15.43 9.09
N MET A 138 -7.11 -15.83 8.85
CA MET A 138 -6.55 -15.93 7.51
C MET A 138 -7.07 -17.21 6.84
N ILE A 139 -8.06 -17.10 5.96
CA ILE A 139 -8.64 -18.24 5.25
C ILE A 139 -7.88 -18.57 3.96
N GLN A 140 -7.15 -17.59 3.41
CA GLN A 140 -6.27 -17.77 2.26
C GLN A 140 -5.02 -16.88 2.43
N PRO A 141 -3.84 -17.45 2.70
CA PRO A 141 -2.58 -16.71 2.64
C PRO A 141 -2.31 -16.18 1.22
N PHE A 142 -1.40 -15.20 1.09
CA PHE A 142 -1.06 -14.59 -0.20
C PHE A 142 -0.76 -15.62 -1.28
N THR A 143 -1.57 -15.60 -2.33
CA THR A 143 -1.48 -16.52 -3.46
C THR A 143 -1.67 -15.79 -4.77
N ASN A 144 -1.05 -16.29 -5.84
CA ASN A 144 -1.38 -15.92 -7.22
C ASN A 144 -2.32 -16.96 -7.88
N ASN A 145 -2.68 -18.03 -7.16
CA ASN A 145 -3.65 -19.01 -7.61
C ASN A 145 -5.08 -18.50 -7.37
N ARG A 146 -5.69 -17.97 -8.44
CA ARG A 146 -7.05 -17.43 -8.43
C ARG A 146 -8.09 -18.46 -8.01
N GLU A 147 -7.95 -19.72 -8.41
CA GLU A 147 -8.94 -20.76 -8.10
C GLU A 147 -8.89 -21.14 -6.62
N SER A 148 -7.69 -21.23 -6.02
CA SER A 148 -7.54 -21.40 -4.57
C SER A 148 -8.25 -20.30 -3.78
N ALA A 149 -8.04 -19.04 -4.19
CA ALA A 149 -8.68 -17.89 -3.57
C ALA A 149 -10.22 -17.94 -3.71
N LYS A 150 -10.75 -18.31 -4.88
CA LYS A 150 -12.21 -18.48 -5.09
C LYS A 150 -12.81 -19.57 -4.21
N VAL A 151 -12.15 -20.72 -4.10
CA VAL A 151 -12.60 -21.81 -3.22
C VAL A 151 -12.65 -21.35 -1.77
N ALA A 152 -11.65 -20.61 -1.29
CA ALA A 152 -11.67 -20.04 0.06
C ALA A 152 -12.85 -19.07 0.25
N ILE A 153 -13.15 -18.22 -0.75
CA ILE A 153 -14.28 -17.28 -0.70
C ILE A 153 -15.62 -18.01 -0.57
N ASP A 154 -15.80 -19.11 -1.28
CA ASP A 154 -17.05 -19.87 -1.29
C ASP A 154 -17.35 -20.54 0.07
N GLN A 155 -16.31 -20.77 0.87
CA GLN A 155 -16.40 -21.38 2.19
C GLN A 155 -16.73 -20.39 3.31
N ILE A 156 -16.63 -19.08 3.06
CA ILE A 156 -16.93 -18.05 4.07
C ILE A 156 -18.34 -18.25 4.61
N ARG A 157 -18.55 -18.18 5.93
CA ARG A 157 -19.87 -18.23 6.58
C ARG A 157 -20.01 -17.05 7.55
N PRO A 158 -21.20 -16.44 7.68
CA PRO A 158 -21.42 -15.37 8.63
C PRO A 158 -21.57 -15.95 10.05
N GLU A 159 -20.90 -15.36 11.04
CA GLU A 159 -20.92 -15.80 12.43
C GLU A 159 -20.48 -14.69 13.41
N GLY A 160 -21.02 -14.70 14.63
CA GLY A 160 -20.42 -14.02 15.79
C GLY A 160 -20.57 -12.50 15.87
N SER A 161 -19.78 -11.92 16.78
CA SER A 161 -19.68 -10.46 17.06
C SER A 161 -18.66 -9.78 16.13
N THR A 162 -18.34 -8.50 16.36
CA THR A 162 -17.46 -7.68 15.50
C THR A 162 -16.29 -7.08 16.30
N ALA A 163 -15.08 -7.60 16.10
CA ALA A 163 -13.80 -7.09 16.61
C ALA A 163 -12.97 -6.51 15.45
N PHE A 164 -13.45 -5.39 14.92
CA PHE A 164 -12.92 -4.75 13.72
C PHE A 164 -11.51 -4.20 13.91
N TYR A 165 -11.24 -3.50 15.01
CA TYR A 165 -9.92 -2.87 15.19
C TYR A 165 -8.79 -3.91 15.28
N ASP A 166 -9.01 -4.98 16.04
CA ASP A 166 -8.04 -6.07 16.15
C ASP A 166 -7.81 -6.75 14.78
N ALA A 167 -8.88 -6.93 14.01
CA ALA A 167 -8.80 -7.52 12.68
C ALA A 167 -8.06 -6.64 11.67
N ALA A 168 -8.28 -5.34 11.69
CA ALA A 168 -7.55 -4.40 10.85
C ALA A 168 -6.05 -4.37 11.20
N ILE A 169 -5.69 -4.41 12.50
CA ILE A 169 -4.29 -4.53 12.94
C ILE A 169 -3.69 -5.86 12.49
N ALA A 170 -4.43 -6.97 12.58
CA ALA A 170 -3.97 -8.27 12.10
C ALA A 170 -3.71 -8.27 10.59
N ALA A 171 -4.60 -7.64 9.81
CA ALA A 171 -4.42 -7.46 8.38
C ALA A 171 -3.16 -6.64 8.04
N LEU A 172 -2.91 -5.55 8.76
CA LEU A 172 -1.67 -4.76 8.60
C LEU A 172 -0.42 -5.60 8.90
N ARG A 173 -0.45 -6.40 9.98
CA ARG A 173 0.66 -7.28 10.37
C ARG A 173 0.95 -8.37 9.34
N ALA A 174 -0.03 -8.79 8.54
CA ALA A 174 0.17 -9.78 7.48
C ALA A 174 1.14 -9.29 6.39
N PHE A 175 1.41 -7.98 6.32
CA PHE A 175 2.36 -7.37 5.39
C PHE A 175 3.74 -7.06 5.96
N ARG A 176 4.06 -7.49 7.19
CA ARG A 176 5.31 -7.11 7.89
C ARG A 176 6.56 -7.36 7.05
N ASP A 177 6.60 -8.50 6.36
CA ASP A 177 7.77 -8.94 5.60
C ASP A 177 7.64 -8.67 4.07
N ILE A 178 6.63 -7.89 3.67
CA ILE A 178 6.35 -7.55 2.28
C ILE A 178 6.79 -6.10 2.04
N GLN A 179 7.76 -5.94 1.14
CA GLN A 179 8.31 -4.63 0.73
C GLN A 179 7.67 -4.11 -0.55
N GLU A 180 7.01 -4.99 -1.30
CA GLU A 180 6.26 -4.66 -2.50
C GLU A 180 5.00 -3.85 -2.17
N ARG A 181 4.43 -3.25 -3.21
CA ARG A 181 3.21 -2.45 -3.09
C ARG A 181 2.10 -3.27 -2.46
N LYS A 182 1.52 -2.74 -1.38
CA LYS A 182 0.52 -3.42 -0.56
C LYS A 182 -0.75 -2.60 -0.39
N ALA A 183 -1.87 -3.30 -0.42
CA ALA A 183 -3.17 -2.70 -0.20
C ALA A 183 -4.11 -3.61 0.57
N ILE A 184 -4.97 -3.00 1.38
CA ILE A 184 -6.08 -3.66 2.06
C ILE A 184 -7.38 -3.11 1.49
N VAL A 185 -8.33 -3.99 1.20
CA VAL A 185 -9.73 -3.61 0.95
C VAL A 185 -10.58 -4.18 2.08
N ILE A 186 -11.16 -3.29 2.87
CA ILE A 186 -11.99 -3.62 4.02
C ILE A 186 -13.46 -3.58 3.62
N PHE A 187 -14.17 -4.67 3.85
CA PHE A 187 -15.62 -4.79 3.71
C PHE A 187 -16.23 -4.89 5.08
N SER A 188 -16.90 -3.85 5.57
CA SER A 188 -17.48 -3.83 6.92
C SER A 188 -18.56 -2.78 7.03
N ASP A 189 -19.45 -2.93 8.01
CA ASP A 189 -20.33 -1.84 8.47
C ASP A 189 -19.59 -0.84 9.39
N GLY A 190 -18.35 -1.17 9.79
CA GLY A 190 -17.45 -0.36 10.61
C GLY A 190 -17.81 -0.33 12.09
N ALA A 191 -18.86 -1.03 12.50
CA ALA A 191 -19.39 -0.96 13.84
C ALA A 191 -18.68 -1.95 14.76
N ASP A 192 -17.47 -1.61 15.23
CA ASP A 192 -16.81 -2.38 16.29
C ASP A 192 -17.71 -2.42 17.53
N ASN A 193 -17.85 -3.58 18.17
CA ASN A 193 -18.67 -3.71 19.37
C ASN A 193 -18.21 -2.80 20.53
N GLN A 194 -16.94 -2.36 20.56
CA GLN A 194 -16.46 -1.35 21.52
C GLN A 194 -17.23 -0.04 21.43
N LEU A 195 -17.79 0.31 20.26
CA LEU A 195 -18.59 1.53 20.08
C LEU A 195 -19.94 1.46 20.82
N VAL A 196 -20.41 0.25 21.12
CA VAL A 196 -21.64 -0.01 21.87
C VAL A 196 -21.33 -0.28 23.35
N SER A 197 -20.29 -1.08 23.64
CA SER A 197 -19.83 -1.36 25.00
C SER A 197 -18.33 -1.57 25.03
N ALA A 198 -17.60 -0.76 25.80
CA ALA A 198 -16.13 -0.83 25.92
C ALA A 198 -15.59 -2.16 26.47
N SER A 199 -16.45 -3.03 27.01
CA SER A 199 -16.09 -4.38 27.49
C SER A 199 -16.30 -5.48 26.45
N GLN A 200 -16.75 -5.14 25.25
CA GLN A 200 -17.01 -6.05 24.14
C GLN A 200 -16.32 -5.57 22.87
N GLY A 201 -16.03 -6.49 21.94
CA GLY A 201 -15.38 -6.17 20.66
C GLY A 201 -13.87 -6.30 20.72
N SER A 202 -13.17 -5.41 20.02
CA SER A 202 -11.71 -5.42 19.95
C SER A 202 -11.06 -5.25 21.34
N LYS A 203 -9.79 -5.62 21.46
CA LYS A 203 -8.92 -5.25 22.59
C LYS A 203 -8.19 -3.94 22.31
N ALA A 204 -7.80 -3.72 21.06
CA ALA A 204 -7.20 -2.47 20.63
C ALA A 204 -8.23 -1.33 20.61
N THR A 205 -7.77 -0.10 20.75
CA THR A 205 -8.58 1.11 20.54
C THR A 205 -8.49 1.58 19.09
N PHE A 206 -9.45 2.40 18.66
CA PHE A 206 -9.37 3.03 17.34
C PHE A 206 -8.08 3.87 17.16
N GLU A 207 -7.62 4.56 18.22
CA GLU A 207 -6.40 5.36 18.13
C GLU A 207 -5.15 4.50 17.93
N GLN A 208 -5.09 3.32 18.56
CA GLN A 208 -3.99 2.36 18.33
C GLN A 208 -4.01 1.82 16.89
N LEU A 209 -5.20 1.50 16.35
CA LEU A 209 -5.33 1.13 14.94
C LEU A 209 -4.88 2.27 14.02
N ARG A 210 -5.36 3.49 14.29
CA ARG A 210 -5.02 4.68 13.49
C ARG A 210 -3.51 4.95 13.49
N GLN A 211 -2.86 4.84 14.64
CA GLN A 211 -1.41 4.94 14.74
C GLN A 211 -0.72 3.87 13.87
N ALA A 212 -1.14 2.60 13.97
CA ALA A 212 -0.59 1.53 13.14
C ALA A 212 -0.81 1.77 11.63
N VAL A 213 -1.95 2.38 11.25
CA VAL A 213 -2.23 2.79 9.87
C VAL A 213 -1.27 3.89 9.39
N ARG A 214 -0.92 4.85 10.26
CA ARG A 214 0.02 5.92 9.93
C ARG A 214 1.46 5.45 9.81
N GLU A 215 1.83 4.42 10.55
CA GLU A 215 3.18 3.83 10.55
C GLU A 215 3.42 2.86 9.37
N THR A 216 2.38 2.47 8.64
CA THR A 216 2.51 1.63 7.44
C THR A 216 2.52 2.45 6.15
N ASP A 217 3.08 1.88 5.10
CA ASP A 217 3.00 2.30 3.69
C ASP A 217 1.86 1.60 2.91
N CYS A 218 1.01 0.83 3.59
CA CYS A 218 -0.14 0.15 3.00
C CYS A 218 -1.28 1.11 2.65
N MET A 219 -1.80 1.03 1.43
CA MET A 219 -3.02 1.74 1.03
C MET A 219 -4.27 1.00 1.53
N ILE A 220 -5.23 1.72 2.10
CA ILE A 220 -6.47 1.15 2.62
C ILE A 220 -7.66 1.71 1.84
N TYR A 221 -8.48 0.80 1.31
CA TYR A 221 -9.79 1.13 0.76
C TYR A 221 -10.86 0.54 1.66
N THR A 222 -11.89 1.32 1.97
CA THR A 222 -13.00 0.85 2.81
C THR A 222 -14.30 0.85 2.02
N VAL A 223 -15.09 -0.21 2.18
CA VAL A 223 -16.41 -0.36 1.59
C VAL A 223 -17.39 -0.52 2.74
N LEU A 224 -18.13 0.56 3.01
CA LEU A 224 -19.12 0.62 4.06
C LEU A 224 -20.38 -0.13 3.65
N LEU A 225 -20.67 -1.22 4.36
CA LEU A 225 -21.85 -2.04 4.19
C LEU A 225 -22.91 -1.61 5.21
N LEU A 226 -23.84 -0.74 4.83
CA LEU A 226 -24.91 -0.35 5.74
C LEU A 226 -26.04 -1.38 5.74
N PRO A 227 -26.39 -1.98 6.90
CA PRO A 227 -27.55 -2.87 6.99
C PRO A 227 -28.81 -2.15 6.50
N PHE A 228 -29.64 -2.88 5.76
CA PHE A 228 -30.92 -2.36 5.24
C PHE A 228 -31.97 -2.17 6.34
N GLU A 229 -31.65 -2.53 7.58
CA GLU A 229 -32.47 -2.34 8.78
C GLU A 229 -31.86 -1.25 9.68
N PRO A 230 -32.31 0.02 9.54
CA PRO A 230 -31.75 1.16 10.28
C PRO A 230 -31.97 1.06 11.80
N ASP A 231 -32.93 0.27 12.26
CA ASP A 231 -33.34 0.22 13.68
C ASP A 231 -32.35 -0.51 14.61
N ARG A 232 -31.34 -1.22 14.07
CA ARG A 232 -30.39 -2.02 14.87
C ARG A 232 -29.28 -1.20 15.54
N TYR A 233 -28.96 -0.02 15.01
CA TYR A 233 -27.92 0.83 15.57
C TYR A 233 -28.47 2.21 15.85
N ARG A 234 -28.02 2.80 16.96
CA ARG A 234 -28.23 4.23 17.17
C ARG A 234 -27.47 5.00 16.11
N ASP A 235 -28.07 6.07 15.58
CA ASP A 235 -27.48 6.92 14.54
C ASP A 235 -26.05 7.39 14.88
N ASP A 236 -25.77 7.63 16.17
CA ASP A 236 -24.45 8.07 16.63
C ASP A 236 -23.36 7.00 16.47
N VAL A 237 -23.71 5.71 16.62
CA VAL A 237 -22.76 4.60 16.44
C VAL A 237 -22.42 4.44 14.97
N LEU A 238 -23.43 4.43 14.09
CA LEU A 238 -23.22 4.33 12.64
C LEU A 238 -22.42 5.50 12.08
N TYR A 239 -22.69 6.72 12.59
CA TYR A 239 -21.94 7.90 12.21
C TYR A 239 -20.46 7.78 12.58
N ARG A 240 -20.16 7.35 13.81
CA ARG A 240 -18.78 7.15 14.28
C ARG A 240 -18.07 6.04 13.51
N ALA A 241 -18.69 4.89 13.34
CA ALA A 241 -18.19 3.77 12.54
C ALA A 241 -17.84 4.21 11.11
N SER A 242 -18.76 4.91 10.45
CA SER A 242 -18.54 5.44 9.10
C SER A 242 -17.39 6.45 9.05
N ALA A 243 -17.27 7.33 10.04
CA ALA A 243 -16.20 8.31 10.11
C ALA A 243 -14.83 7.64 10.34
N GLN A 244 -14.78 6.64 11.21
CA GLN A 244 -13.58 5.85 11.48
C GLN A 244 -13.11 5.09 10.24
N LEU A 245 -14.00 4.36 9.55
CA LEU A 245 -13.68 3.68 8.29
C LEU A 245 -13.19 4.65 7.20
N ALA A 246 -13.79 5.83 7.11
CA ALA A 246 -13.35 6.86 6.16
C ALA A 246 -11.94 7.36 6.49
N SER A 247 -11.68 7.66 7.77
CA SER A 247 -10.38 8.14 8.24
C SER A 247 -9.25 7.14 7.95
N LEU A 248 -9.45 5.84 8.13
CA LEU A 248 -8.41 4.83 7.82
C LEU A 248 -8.01 4.84 6.34
N ALA A 249 -8.99 5.02 5.44
CA ALA A 249 -8.73 5.10 4.01
C ALA A 249 -8.01 6.41 3.64
N GLU A 250 -8.47 7.54 4.16
CA GLU A 250 -7.91 8.86 3.87
C GLU A 250 -6.46 9.00 4.35
N GLU A 251 -6.13 8.46 5.53
CA GLU A 251 -4.77 8.55 6.10
C GLU A 251 -3.71 7.76 5.32
N THR A 252 -4.14 6.86 4.44
CA THR A 252 -3.24 6.08 3.57
C THR A 252 -3.27 6.53 2.11
N GLY A 253 -4.07 7.55 1.80
CA GLY A 253 -4.30 8.00 0.42
C GLY A 253 -5.25 7.12 -0.39
N GLY A 254 -5.94 6.18 0.26
CA GLY A 254 -6.99 5.37 -0.35
C GLY A 254 -8.36 6.07 -0.34
N ARG A 255 -9.44 5.29 -0.43
CA ARG A 255 -10.81 5.81 -0.54
C ARG A 255 -11.81 5.00 0.27
N SER A 256 -12.81 5.70 0.79
CA SER A 256 -14.01 5.09 1.34
C SER A 256 -15.16 5.12 0.33
N PHE A 257 -15.89 4.02 0.24
CA PHE A 257 -17.03 3.83 -0.63
C PHE A 257 -18.26 3.46 0.19
N LYS A 258 -19.40 4.03 -0.18
CA LYS A 258 -20.69 3.79 0.45
C LYS A 258 -21.73 3.35 -0.59
N PRO A 259 -21.64 2.11 -1.10
CA PRO A 259 -22.59 1.59 -2.07
C PRO A 259 -23.98 1.49 -1.43
N ARG A 260 -25.02 1.95 -2.13
CA ARG A 260 -26.40 1.90 -1.63
C ARG A 260 -27.17 0.67 -2.11
N LYS A 261 -26.71 0.08 -3.22
CA LYS A 261 -27.32 -1.09 -3.86
C LYS A 261 -26.23 -2.04 -4.38
N ALA A 262 -26.61 -3.30 -4.62
CA ALA A 262 -25.69 -4.33 -5.15
C ALA A 262 -24.98 -3.91 -6.45
N ARG A 263 -25.67 -3.19 -7.33
CA ARG A 263 -25.06 -2.66 -8.57
C ARG A 263 -23.95 -1.64 -8.29
N ASP A 264 -24.14 -0.78 -7.29
CA ASP A 264 -23.16 0.24 -6.91
C ASP A 264 -21.90 -0.43 -6.38
N LEU A 265 -22.09 -1.50 -5.61
CA LEU A 265 -21.02 -2.31 -5.05
C LEU A 265 -20.15 -2.94 -6.15
N ALA A 266 -20.76 -3.48 -7.21
CA ALA A 266 -20.03 -4.00 -8.35
C ALA A 266 -19.20 -2.92 -9.08
N ALA A 267 -19.73 -1.70 -9.20
CA ALA A 267 -19.01 -0.57 -9.80
C ALA A 267 -17.84 -0.11 -8.90
N THR A 268 -18.05 -0.08 -7.58
CA THR A 268 -17.01 0.20 -6.58
C THR A 268 -15.80 -0.72 -6.75
N TYR A 269 -15.99 -1.99 -7.10
CA TYR A 269 -14.86 -2.91 -7.34
C TYR A 269 -14.03 -2.57 -8.55
N GLY A 270 -14.69 -2.26 -9.67
CA GLY A 270 -13.99 -1.79 -10.85
C GLY A 270 -13.20 -0.51 -10.54
N GLU A 271 -13.77 0.40 -9.73
CA GLU A 271 -13.06 1.61 -9.30
C GLU A 271 -11.84 1.29 -8.44
N ILE A 272 -11.97 0.46 -7.39
CA ILE A 272 -10.84 0.11 -6.51
C ILE A 272 -9.75 -0.63 -7.29
N ALA A 273 -10.11 -1.60 -8.13
CA ALA A 273 -9.13 -2.34 -8.90
C ALA A 273 -8.39 -1.45 -9.91
N ASN A 274 -9.09 -0.47 -10.52
CA ASN A 274 -8.45 0.54 -11.36
C ASN A 274 -7.55 1.47 -10.54
N ASP A 275 -7.99 1.91 -9.36
CA ASP A 275 -7.17 2.74 -8.47
C ASP A 275 -5.88 1.99 -8.11
N LEU A 276 -6.00 0.72 -7.70
CA LEU A 276 -4.86 -0.16 -7.41
C LEU A 276 -3.99 -0.41 -8.64
N ARG A 277 -4.55 -0.49 -9.85
CA ARG A 277 -3.78 -0.68 -11.09
C ARG A 277 -2.92 0.53 -11.43
N TYR A 278 -3.35 1.74 -11.07
CA TYR A 278 -2.79 3.01 -11.53
C TYR A 278 -2.34 3.91 -10.35
N VAL A 279 -1.45 3.37 -9.51
CA VAL A 279 -0.81 4.11 -8.41
C VAL A 279 0.65 4.37 -8.74
N TYR A 280 1.07 5.63 -8.80
CA TYR A 280 2.48 5.99 -8.88
C TYR A 280 3.12 5.83 -7.51
N THR A 281 4.28 5.18 -7.45
CA THR A 281 5.11 5.15 -6.23
C THR A 281 6.25 6.14 -6.41
N LEU A 282 6.16 7.27 -5.70
CA LEU A 282 7.22 8.27 -5.66
C LEU A 282 8.13 7.98 -4.47
N THR A 283 9.42 8.21 -4.64
CA THR A 283 10.38 8.17 -3.52
C THR A 283 11.04 9.51 -3.35
N PHE A 284 11.27 9.90 -2.10
CA PHE A 284 12.05 11.07 -1.76
C PHE A 284 12.82 10.86 -0.47
N THR A 285 13.87 11.66 -0.30
CA THR A 285 14.66 11.71 0.93
C THR A 285 14.12 12.82 1.82
N PRO A 286 13.74 12.52 3.09
CA PRO A 286 13.31 13.51 4.07
C PRO A 286 14.33 14.63 4.30
N GLY A 287 13.84 15.82 4.68
CA GLY A 287 14.71 16.90 5.12
C GLY A 287 15.51 16.56 6.38
N LEU A 288 16.68 17.17 6.52
CA LEU A 288 17.46 17.17 7.77
C LEU A 288 17.27 18.49 8.52
N PRO A 289 17.27 18.48 9.87
CA PRO A 289 17.37 17.32 10.75
C PRO A 289 16.07 16.50 10.80
N ARG A 290 16.18 15.20 11.06
CA ARG A 290 15.02 14.32 11.28
C ARG A 290 14.47 14.56 12.68
N SER A 291 13.62 15.58 12.83
CA SER A 291 12.76 15.65 14.00
C SER A 291 11.88 14.41 14.00
N GLY A 292 11.89 13.60 15.06
CA GLY A 292 10.93 12.50 15.16
C GLY A 292 9.50 13.04 15.19
N GLY A 293 8.56 12.22 14.73
CA GLY A 293 7.14 12.55 14.75
C GLY A 293 6.54 12.65 13.36
N TRP A 294 5.42 13.35 13.27
CA TRP A 294 4.61 13.46 12.06
C TRP A 294 5.13 14.56 11.14
N HIS A 295 5.21 14.24 9.86
CA HIS A 295 5.53 15.18 8.78
C HIS A 295 4.39 15.24 7.77
N ASP A 296 3.94 16.44 7.44
CA ASP A 296 2.87 16.67 6.47
C ASP A 296 3.39 16.50 5.04
N LEU A 297 2.64 15.77 4.22
CA LEU A 297 2.91 15.59 2.80
C LEU A 297 1.81 16.23 1.96
N LYS A 298 2.23 16.96 0.93
CA LYS A 298 1.34 17.51 -0.08
C LYS A 298 1.91 17.24 -1.47
N LEU A 299 1.10 16.61 -2.31
CA LEU A 299 1.47 16.31 -3.70
C LEU A 299 0.61 17.10 -4.67
N GLN A 300 1.25 17.79 -5.61
CA GLN A 300 0.60 18.53 -6.69
C GLN A 300 1.15 18.09 -8.06
N ILE A 301 0.38 18.34 -9.12
CA ILE A 301 0.81 18.16 -10.51
C ILE A 301 1.07 19.52 -11.14
N LYS A 302 2.21 19.66 -11.81
CA LYS A 302 2.55 20.87 -12.58
C LYS A 302 1.59 21.03 -13.77
N ALA A 303 1.06 22.23 -13.93
CA ALA A 303 0.47 22.72 -15.19
C ALA A 303 -0.61 21.83 -15.85
N ARG A 304 -1.49 21.19 -15.07
CA ARG A 304 -2.67 20.49 -15.62
C ARG A 304 -3.94 20.92 -14.88
N GLU A 305 -4.68 21.86 -15.46
CA GLU A 305 -6.02 22.20 -14.98
C GLU A 305 -6.93 20.96 -15.03
N GLY A 306 -7.68 20.73 -13.95
CA GLY A 306 -8.60 19.60 -13.88
C GLY A 306 -7.93 18.23 -13.73
N VAL A 307 -6.73 18.16 -13.13
CA VAL A 307 -6.14 16.92 -12.63
C VAL A 307 -6.15 16.95 -11.11
N VAL A 308 -6.58 15.84 -10.50
CA VAL A 308 -6.63 15.70 -9.04
C VAL A 308 -5.66 14.59 -8.64
N THR A 309 -4.89 14.86 -7.58
CA THR A 309 -3.99 13.90 -6.93
C THR A 309 -4.58 13.46 -5.60
N ARG A 310 -4.32 12.21 -5.23
CA ARG A 310 -4.48 11.73 -3.86
C ARG A 310 -3.25 10.93 -3.47
N CYS A 311 -2.71 11.26 -2.30
CA CYS A 311 -1.68 10.49 -1.62
C CYS A 311 -1.98 10.53 -0.12
N ARG A 312 -1.21 9.77 0.66
CA ARG A 312 -1.22 9.92 2.12
C ARG A 312 -0.93 11.38 2.53
N PRO A 313 -1.56 11.91 3.59
CA PRO A 313 -1.41 13.30 4.01
C PRO A 313 -0.11 13.57 4.75
N GLY A 314 0.64 12.53 5.12
CA GLY A 314 1.87 12.65 5.89
C GLY A 314 2.41 11.29 6.32
N TYR A 315 3.54 11.29 7.01
CA TYR A 315 4.22 10.08 7.45
C TYR A 315 4.93 10.32 8.80
N PHE A 316 5.26 9.25 9.50
CA PHE A 316 6.03 9.32 10.75
C PHE A 316 7.50 9.02 10.51
N THR A 317 8.37 9.80 11.14
CA THR A 317 9.78 9.50 11.35
C THR A 317 10.02 9.17 12.81
N ILE A 318 11.02 8.35 13.07
CA ILE A 318 11.58 8.18 14.41
C ILE A 318 12.73 9.16 14.57
N GLU A 319 12.80 9.83 15.73
CA GLU A 319 13.91 10.71 16.04
C GLU A 319 15.20 9.89 16.03
N GLU A 320 16.22 10.37 15.33
CA GLU A 320 17.55 9.77 15.45
C GLU A 320 18.05 10.08 16.87
N THR A 321 17.84 9.12 17.78
CA THR A 321 18.68 9.06 18.98
C THR A 321 20.08 8.82 18.47
N GLY A 322 20.90 9.88 18.44
CA GLY A 322 22.30 9.80 18.08
C GLY A 322 22.89 8.60 18.81
N ALA A 323 23.50 7.68 18.05
CA ALA A 323 24.30 6.64 18.65
C ALA A 323 25.29 7.35 19.57
N ALA A 324 25.13 7.18 20.88
CA ALA A 324 26.13 7.60 21.83
C ALA A 324 27.43 6.90 21.41
N GLU A 325 28.41 7.70 21.01
CA GLU A 325 29.79 7.27 20.77
C GLU A 325 30.41 6.68 22.03
#